data_AF-A0A6G4A7K2-F1
#
_entry.id   AF-A0A6G4A7K2-F1
#
_cell.length_a   1.000
_cell.length_b   1.000
_cell.length_c   1.000
_cell.angle_alpha   90.00
_cell.angle_beta   90.00
_cell.angle_gamma   90.00
#
_symmetry.space_group_name_H-M   'P 1'
#
loop_
_entity.id
_entity.type
_entity.pdbx_description
1 polymer ?
#
loop_
_entity_poly.entity_id
_entity_poly.type
_entity_poly.pdbx_seq_one_letter_code
_entity_poly.pdbx_strand_id
1 'polypeptide(L)'
;MGSALAVGLLMVSGLTATSAGAASSSANASPELGVRFYPDGDGQCDGPTNPPERWVTAPDWSTAIRLDTDNRAGGCQLAFGIYDPSNSLAGLTATYTWEPEPGSDDSQCQNGGTHAIPIKPFKTFGDNIRVDTDGRAGWCNLTFALSGRSDIGLDVQFYGDGGADAGGQCKNYRPKDTYDTAYEGHSVTVSDDTDGRAGGCYLSLRLNRLF
;
A
#
# COMPACT_ATOMS: atom_id res chain seq x y z
N MET A 1 -24.34 54.64 -68.00
CA MET A 1 -24.25 53.19 -67.71
C MET A 1 -22.79 52.88 -67.45
N GLY A 2 -22.44 52.40 -66.26
CA GLY A 2 -21.07 52.10 -65.88
C GLY A 2 -20.86 52.24 -64.38
N SER A 3 -21.36 51.27 -63.62
CA SER A 3 -21.09 51.10 -62.18
C SER A 3 -19.62 50.72 -61.98
N ALA A 4 -18.94 51.36 -61.01
CA ALA A 4 -17.61 50.93 -60.55
C ALA A 4 -17.69 50.43 -59.11
N LEU A 5 -17.08 49.26 -58.90
CA LEU A 5 -17.15 48.36 -57.76
C LEU A 5 -16.57 48.92 -56.46
N ALA A 6 -17.24 48.58 -55.35
CA ALA A 6 -16.70 48.65 -54.00
C ALA A 6 -15.68 47.52 -53.77
N VAL A 7 -14.53 47.85 -53.18
CA VAL A 7 -13.55 46.87 -52.67
C VAL A 7 -13.64 46.89 -51.14
N GLY A 8 -14.31 45.88 -50.59
CA GLY A 8 -14.33 45.61 -49.15
C GLY A 8 -13.07 44.86 -48.73
N LEU A 9 -12.33 45.41 -47.77
CA LEU A 9 -11.18 44.76 -47.14
C LEU A 9 -11.68 43.71 -46.15
N LEU A 10 -11.52 42.41 -46.46
CA LEU A 10 -11.67 41.33 -45.48
C LEU A 10 -10.39 41.26 -44.62
N MET A 11 -10.51 41.64 -43.35
CA MET A 11 -9.48 41.38 -42.33
C MET A 11 -9.63 39.92 -41.87
N VAL A 12 -8.68 39.06 -42.28
CA VAL A 12 -8.63 37.66 -41.87
C VAL A 12 -8.16 37.56 -40.42
N SER A 13 -8.91 36.79 -39.65
CA SER A 13 -8.74 36.52 -38.22
C SER A 13 -7.41 35.81 -37.92
N GLY A 14 -6.56 36.43 -37.10
CA GLY A 14 -5.43 35.75 -36.48
C GLY A 14 -5.87 35.04 -35.19
N LEU A 15 -6.32 33.78 -35.29
CA LEU A 15 -6.37 32.92 -34.11
C LEU A 15 -4.93 32.51 -33.77
N THR A 16 -4.36 33.11 -32.74
CA THR A 16 -3.15 32.58 -32.10
C THR A 16 -3.52 31.28 -31.39
N ALA A 17 -3.24 30.15 -32.04
CA ALA A 17 -3.32 28.85 -31.43
C ALA A 17 -2.27 28.79 -30.31
N THR A 18 -2.72 28.89 -29.06
CA THR A 18 -1.92 28.46 -27.91
C THR A 18 -1.74 26.95 -28.04
N SER A 19 -0.51 26.52 -28.34
CA SER A 19 -0.14 25.12 -28.28
C SER A 19 -0.38 24.62 -26.85
N ALA A 20 -1.43 23.83 -26.65
CA ALA A 20 -1.61 23.08 -25.43
C ALA A 20 -0.39 22.17 -25.26
N GLY A 21 0.36 22.35 -24.16
CA GLY A 21 1.46 21.46 -23.83
C GLY A 21 0.92 20.04 -23.71
N ALA A 22 1.46 19.13 -24.53
CA ALA A 22 1.16 17.71 -24.41
C ALA A 22 1.48 17.26 -22.98
N ALA A 23 0.50 16.67 -22.30
CA ALA A 23 0.72 16.03 -21.00
C ALA A 23 1.84 14.99 -21.14
N SER A 24 2.81 15.05 -20.23
CA SER A 24 3.93 14.11 -20.19
C SER A 24 3.42 12.67 -20.30
N SER A 25 3.88 11.93 -21.32
CA SER A 25 3.50 10.54 -21.52
C SER A 25 3.86 9.69 -20.29
N SER A 26 2.90 8.94 -19.75
CA SER A 26 3.07 7.96 -18.67
C SER A 26 3.99 6.79 -19.01
N ALA A 27 4.57 6.77 -20.21
CA ALA A 27 5.35 5.67 -20.78
C ALA A 27 6.59 5.25 -19.97
N ASN A 28 7.03 6.04 -18.98
CA ASN A 28 8.17 5.72 -18.12
C ASN A 28 7.92 6.06 -16.63
N ALA A 29 6.66 6.22 -16.22
CA ALA A 29 6.36 6.49 -14.82
C ALA A 29 6.65 5.23 -13.98
N SER A 30 7.44 5.38 -12.93
CA SER A 30 7.71 4.32 -11.95
C SER A 30 6.40 3.91 -11.26
N PRO A 31 6.25 2.62 -10.89
CA PRO A 31 5.10 2.19 -10.12
C PRO A 31 5.11 2.80 -8.72
N GLU A 32 3.93 2.93 -8.13
CA GLU A 32 3.76 3.38 -6.74
C GLU A 32 3.12 2.25 -5.90
N LEU A 33 3.63 2.05 -4.69
CA LEU A 33 3.04 1.18 -3.67
C LEU A 33 2.07 1.98 -2.79
N GLY A 34 0.86 1.47 -2.64
CA GLY A 34 -0.19 2.03 -1.81
C GLY A 34 -0.39 1.24 -0.53
N VAL A 35 -0.47 1.95 0.60
CA VAL A 35 -0.98 1.42 1.88
C VAL A 35 -2.16 2.27 2.31
N ARG A 36 -3.30 1.64 2.59
CA ARG A 36 -4.48 2.27 3.19
C ARG A 36 -4.66 1.70 4.58
N PHE A 37 -4.59 2.56 5.58
CA PHE A 37 -4.64 2.16 6.99
C PHE A 37 -5.40 3.20 7.80
N TYR A 38 -6.51 2.78 8.42
CA TYR A 38 -7.37 3.69 9.18
C TYR A 38 -8.16 2.99 10.28
N PRO A 39 -8.50 3.71 11.37
CA PRO A 39 -9.27 3.14 12.46
C PRO A 39 -10.76 2.97 12.13
N ASP A 40 -11.37 1.96 12.74
CA ASP A 40 -12.82 1.85 12.89
C ASP A 40 -13.28 2.80 14.02
N GLY A 41 -13.60 4.05 13.69
CA GLY A 41 -14.02 5.03 14.70
C GLY A 41 -12.85 5.54 15.55
N ASP A 42 -12.92 5.35 16.87
CA ASP A 42 -11.86 5.73 17.84
C ASP A 42 -10.66 4.75 17.87
N GLY A 43 -10.52 3.92 16.82
CA GLY A 43 -9.68 2.72 16.78
C GLY A 43 -8.16 2.92 16.95
N GLN A 44 -7.49 1.78 17.13
CA GLN A 44 -6.14 1.62 17.68
C GLN A 44 -5.03 1.71 16.61
N CYS A 45 -5.09 2.72 15.76
CA CYS A 45 -4.21 2.81 14.59
C CYS A 45 -3.45 4.13 14.63
N ASP A 46 -2.12 4.08 14.74
CA ASP A 46 -1.29 5.26 14.49
C ASP A 46 -0.81 5.25 13.04
N GLY A 47 -1.41 6.16 12.26
CA GLY A 47 -1.21 6.30 10.83
C GLY A 47 -1.87 7.58 10.33
N PRO A 48 -1.58 8.02 9.10
CA PRO A 48 -2.18 9.23 8.58
C PRO A 48 -3.70 9.08 8.50
N THR A 49 -4.45 9.77 9.35
CA THR A 49 -5.91 9.68 9.37
C THR A 49 -6.58 10.50 8.26
N ASN A 50 -5.84 11.39 7.57
CA ASN A 50 -6.36 12.20 6.48
C ASN A 50 -5.27 12.61 5.44
N PRO A 51 -5.34 12.12 4.18
CA PRO A 51 -6.14 10.96 3.77
C PRO A 51 -5.59 9.67 4.42
N PRO A 52 -6.43 8.62 4.62
CA PRO A 52 -6.06 7.33 5.21
C PRO A 52 -5.13 6.46 4.35
N GLU A 53 -4.86 6.94 3.14
CA GLU A 53 -4.05 6.26 2.13
C GLU A 53 -2.75 7.03 1.86
N ARG A 54 -1.69 6.28 1.59
CA ARG A 54 -0.39 6.79 1.16
C ARG A 54 0.08 5.98 -0.02
N TRP A 55 0.56 6.70 -1.03
CA TRP A 55 1.20 6.13 -2.21
C TRP A 55 2.64 6.61 -2.24
N VAL A 56 3.56 5.68 -2.50
CA VAL A 56 4.99 5.96 -2.55
C VAL A 56 5.59 5.39 -3.83
N THR A 57 6.44 6.17 -4.51
CA THR A 57 7.10 5.76 -5.74
C THR A 57 8.15 4.69 -5.45
N ALA A 58 8.18 3.59 -6.18
CA ALA A 58 9.25 2.60 -6.07
C ALA A 58 10.61 3.21 -6.49
N PRO A 59 11.73 2.96 -5.76
CA PRO A 59 11.87 2.04 -4.63
C PRO A 59 11.88 2.76 -3.26
N ASP A 60 11.04 3.77 -3.05
CA ASP A 60 10.96 4.42 -1.75
C ASP A 60 10.11 3.58 -0.77
N TRP A 61 10.42 3.67 0.53
CA TRP A 61 9.68 3.00 1.59
C TRP A 61 8.35 3.69 1.87
N SER A 62 7.30 2.90 2.11
CA SER A 62 6.04 3.43 2.61
C SER A 62 6.24 4.08 3.98
N THR A 63 5.42 5.07 4.30
CA THR A 63 5.32 5.53 5.70
C THR A 63 5.01 4.32 6.58
N ALA A 64 5.75 4.17 7.67
CA ALA A 64 5.48 3.10 8.63
C ALA A 64 4.10 3.32 9.25
N ILE A 65 3.29 2.27 9.25
CA ILE A 65 2.04 2.20 10.02
C ILE A 65 2.31 1.50 11.35
N ARG A 66 1.63 1.90 12.42
CA ARG A 66 1.70 1.21 13.71
C ARG A 66 0.42 0.39 13.93
N LEU A 67 0.61 -0.91 14.11
CA LEU A 67 -0.40 -1.83 14.62
C LEU A 67 -0.30 -1.78 16.15
N ASP A 68 -1.20 -1.05 16.80
CA ASP A 68 -1.22 -0.98 18.26
C ASP A 68 -1.77 -2.29 18.82
N THR A 69 -1.22 -2.78 19.92
CA THR A 69 -1.61 -4.09 20.51
C THR A 69 -2.22 -3.94 21.91
N ASP A 70 -2.65 -2.73 22.26
CA ASP A 70 -3.17 -2.38 23.60
C ASP A 70 -4.67 -2.66 23.78
N ASN A 71 -5.25 -2.36 24.95
CA ASN A 71 -6.64 -2.71 25.32
C ASN A 71 -7.70 -1.64 24.94
N ARG A 72 -7.39 -0.74 24.01
CA ARG A 72 -8.39 0.24 23.56
C ARG A 72 -9.43 -0.46 22.68
N ALA A 73 -10.66 0.05 22.65
CA ALA A 73 -11.71 -0.55 21.82
C ALA A 73 -11.59 -0.10 20.36
N GLY A 74 -11.85 -1.01 19.41
CA GLY A 74 -11.85 -0.73 17.98
C GLY A 74 -10.85 -1.61 17.22
N GLY A 75 -10.71 -1.37 15.92
CA GLY A 75 -9.74 -2.07 15.08
C GLY A 75 -9.23 -1.20 13.94
N CYS A 76 -8.37 -1.77 13.12
CA CYS A 76 -7.77 -1.11 11.97
C CYS A 76 -8.15 -1.79 10.67
N GLN A 77 -8.58 -1.00 9.71
CA GLN A 77 -8.75 -1.43 8.33
C GLN A 77 -7.41 -1.29 7.62
N LEU A 78 -6.97 -2.36 6.95
CA LEU A 78 -5.71 -2.40 6.20
C LEU A 78 -5.95 -2.96 4.79
N ALA A 79 -5.44 -2.25 3.79
CA ALA A 79 -5.38 -2.74 2.42
C ALA A 79 -4.14 -2.22 1.68
N PHE A 80 -3.80 -2.93 0.62
CA PHE A 80 -2.65 -2.64 -0.23
C PHE A 80 -3.08 -2.46 -1.69
N GLY A 81 -2.27 -1.73 -2.46
CA GLY A 81 -2.47 -1.54 -3.89
C GLY A 81 -1.16 -1.18 -4.60
N ILE A 82 -1.08 -1.42 -5.90
CA ILE A 82 0.06 -1.02 -6.73
C ILE A 82 -0.47 -0.27 -7.96
N TYR A 83 -0.04 0.98 -8.08
CA TYR A 83 -0.34 1.83 -9.22
C TYR A 83 0.81 1.72 -10.22
N ASP A 84 0.56 1.13 -11.39
CA ASP A 84 1.54 0.90 -12.45
C ASP A 84 1.08 1.56 -13.77
N PRO A 85 1.22 2.89 -13.88
CA PRO A 85 0.74 3.66 -15.04
C PRO A 85 1.46 3.35 -16.35
N SER A 86 2.66 2.78 -16.28
CA SER A 86 3.48 2.41 -17.45
C SER A 86 3.35 0.94 -17.82
N ASN A 87 2.56 0.15 -17.07
CA ASN A 87 2.46 -1.31 -17.23
C ASN A 87 3.83 -2.01 -17.13
N SER A 88 4.74 -1.43 -16.34
CA SER A 88 6.11 -1.91 -16.16
C SER A 88 6.21 -3.19 -15.33
N LEU A 89 5.15 -3.52 -14.59
CA LEU A 89 5.00 -4.71 -13.74
C LEU A 89 4.16 -5.81 -14.39
N ALA A 90 3.86 -5.70 -15.69
CA ALA A 90 3.13 -6.73 -16.42
C ALA A 90 3.68 -8.14 -16.16
N GLY A 91 2.80 -9.08 -15.84
CA GLY A 91 3.15 -10.46 -15.48
C GLY A 91 3.40 -10.69 -13.98
N LEU A 92 3.57 -9.65 -13.18
CA LEU A 92 3.64 -9.77 -11.72
C LEU A 92 2.25 -10.09 -11.14
N THR A 93 2.20 -11.02 -10.19
CA THR A 93 1.08 -11.21 -9.28
C THR A 93 1.57 -10.96 -7.86
N ALA A 94 0.81 -10.18 -7.09
CA ALA A 94 1.10 -9.86 -5.71
C ALA A 94 -0.13 -10.16 -4.85
N THR A 95 0.08 -10.84 -3.72
CA THR A 95 -0.98 -11.23 -2.79
C THR A 95 -0.54 -10.99 -1.36
N TYR A 96 -1.51 -10.83 -0.47
CA TYR A 96 -1.30 -10.90 0.96
C TYR A 96 -2.33 -11.85 1.57
N THR A 97 -1.92 -12.66 2.54
CA THR A 97 -2.79 -13.60 3.26
C THR A 97 -2.88 -13.15 4.71
N TRP A 98 -4.10 -13.12 5.25
CA TRP A 98 -4.39 -12.73 6.62
C TRP A 98 -5.13 -13.85 7.34
N GLU A 99 -4.50 -14.52 8.29
CA GLU A 99 -5.09 -15.69 8.93
C GLU A 99 -4.70 -15.76 10.41
N PRO A 100 -5.59 -16.21 11.31
CA PRO A 100 -5.20 -16.54 12.67
C PRO A 100 -4.19 -17.70 12.68
N GLU A 101 -3.19 -17.64 13.56
CA GLU A 101 -2.38 -18.83 13.83
C GLU A 101 -3.24 -19.98 14.37
N PRO A 102 -2.88 -21.25 14.09
CA PRO A 102 -3.59 -22.39 14.67
C PRO A 102 -3.65 -22.30 16.20
N GLY A 103 -4.87 -22.19 16.73
CA GLY A 103 -5.14 -22.05 18.16
C GLY A 103 -5.38 -20.62 18.66
N SER A 104 -5.25 -19.61 17.80
CA SER A 104 -5.67 -18.23 18.08
C SER A 104 -7.19 -18.06 17.96
N ASP A 105 -7.72 -17.00 18.56
CA ASP A 105 -9.11 -16.56 18.36
C ASP A 105 -9.26 -15.94 16.96
N ASP A 106 -10.12 -16.54 16.13
CA ASP A 106 -10.32 -16.11 14.74
C ASP A 106 -11.06 -14.78 14.61
N SER A 107 -11.78 -14.36 15.66
CA SER A 107 -12.51 -13.10 15.67
C SER A 107 -11.61 -11.87 15.66
N GLN A 108 -10.31 -12.03 15.90
CA GLN A 108 -9.31 -10.95 15.89
C GLN A 108 -8.74 -10.68 14.48
N CYS A 109 -8.75 -11.70 13.62
CA CYS A 109 -8.20 -11.64 12.28
C CYS A 109 -9.33 -11.61 11.23
N GLN A 110 -10.14 -10.54 11.27
CA GLN A 110 -11.37 -10.47 10.47
C GLN A 110 -11.13 -10.24 8.98
N ASN A 111 -12.05 -10.75 8.17
CA ASN A 111 -11.95 -10.85 6.71
C ASN A 111 -10.66 -11.58 6.26
N GLY A 112 -10.32 -12.66 6.96
CA GLY A 112 -9.15 -13.48 6.66
C GLY A 112 -9.21 -14.21 5.31
N GLY A 113 -8.06 -14.77 4.93
CA GLY A 113 -7.82 -15.46 3.67
C GLY A 113 -6.78 -14.76 2.79
N THR A 114 -6.61 -15.27 1.57
CA THR A 114 -5.70 -14.70 0.57
C THR A 114 -6.39 -13.65 -0.28
N HIS A 115 -5.80 -12.46 -0.32
CA HIS A 115 -6.29 -11.29 -1.03
C HIS A 115 -5.29 -10.85 -2.10
N ALA A 116 -5.79 -10.35 -3.22
CA ALA A 116 -4.94 -9.78 -4.26
C ALA A 116 -4.53 -8.35 -3.91
N ILE A 117 -3.26 -8.01 -4.17
CA ILE A 117 -2.81 -6.61 -4.24
C ILE A 117 -3.02 -6.18 -5.70
N PRO A 118 -4.02 -5.33 -6.00
CA PRO A 118 -4.30 -4.96 -7.38
C PRO A 118 -3.14 -4.17 -7.98
N ILE A 119 -2.66 -4.60 -9.15
CA ILE A 119 -1.69 -3.89 -9.97
C ILE A 119 -2.45 -3.27 -11.14
N LYS A 120 -2.64 -1.94 -11.14
CA LYS A 120 -3.53 -1.24 -12.09
C LYS A 120 -2.94 0.08 -12.59
N PRO A 121 -3.33 0.55 -13.78
CA PRO A 121 -2.92 1.85 -14.31
C PRO A 121 -3.67 3.04 -13.67
N PHE A 122 -4.36 2.82 -12.55
CA PHE A 122 -5.00 3.85 -11.72
C PHE A 122 -4.90 3.42 -10.25
N LYS A 123 -4.90 4.40 -9.34
CA LYS A 123 -4.79 4.16 -7.89
C LYS A 123 -6.04 3.45 -7.37
N THR A 124 -5.86 2.26 -6.83
CA THR A 124 -6.92 1.45 -6.24
C THR A 124 -6.33 0.48 -5.21
N PHE A 125 -7.16 0.07 -4.25
CA PHE A 125 -6.80 -0.86 -3.19
C PHE A 125 -7.58 -2.16 -3.35
N GLY A 126 -7.00 -3.25 -2.87
CA GLY A 126 -7.71 -4.52 -2.76
C GLY A 126 -8.78 -4.49 -1.66
N ASP A 127 -9.25 -5.68 -1.31
CA ASP A 127 -10.13 -5.87 -0.15
C ASP A 127 -9.44 -5.36 1.12
N ASN A 128 -10.22 -4.92 2.12
CA ASN A 128 -9.67 -4.56 3.43
C ASN A 128 -9.68 -5.79 4.33
N ILE A 129 -8.58 -6.05 5.03
CA ILE A 129 -8.60 -6.87 6.23
C ILE A 129 -8.86 -5.98 7.45
N ARG A 130 -9.38 -6.57 8.53
CA ARG A 130 -9.53 -5.87 9.80
C ARG A 130 -8.61 -6.52 10.84
N VAL A 131 -7.73 -5.70 11.39
CA VAL A 131 -6.82 -6.02 12.49
C VAL A 131 -7.50 -5.55 13.77
N ASP A 132 -7.98 -6.49 14.59
CA ASP A 132 -8.72 -6.21 15.82
C ASP A 132 -7.84 -6.53 17.02
N THR A 133 -7.26 -5.49 17.62
CA THR A 133 -6.20 -5.66 18.61
C THR A 133 -6.68 -5.62 20.07
N ASP A 134 -7.99 -5.76 20.29
CA ASP A 134 -8.64 -5.61 21.59
C ASP A 134 -8.61 -6.89 22.45
N GLY A 135 -7.57 -7.02 23.28
CA GLY A 135 -7.63 -7.73 24.56
C GLY A 135 -7.86 -9.25 24.53
N ARG A 136 -7.60 -9.92 23.40
CA ARG A 136 -7.62 -11.40 23.33
C ARG A 136 -6.27 -11.91 22.85
N ALA A 137 -5.80 -12.99 23.45
CA ALA A 137 -4.52 -13.56 23.08
C ALA A 137 -4.64 -14.37 21.79
N GLY A 138 -3.71 -14.14 20.86
CA GLY A 138 -3.78 -14.75 19.55
C GLY A 138 -2.94 -14.01 18.53
N TRP A 139 -2.24 -14.78 17.72
CA TRP A 139 -1.45 -14.26 16.60
C TRP A 139 -2.29 -14.19 15.34
N CYS A 140 -2.20 -13.07 14.64
CA CYS A 140 -2.66 -12.94 13.27
C CYS A 140 -1.46 -12.87 12.32
N ASN A 141 -1.43 -13.76 11.33
CA ASN A 141 -0.35 -13.83 10.34
C ASN A 141 -0.70 -13.00 9.12
N LEU A 142 0.15 -12.02 8.81
CA LEU A 142 0.16 -11.28 7.55
C LEU A 142 1.31 -11.80 6.67
N THR A 143 0.96 -12.50 5.59
CA THR A 143 1.93 -13.11 4.67
C THR A 143 1.89 -12.44 3.30
N PHE A 144 3.01 -11.85 2.87
CA PHE A 144 3.17 -11.30 1.53
C PHE A 144 3.82 -12.32 0.60
N ALA A 145 3.29 -12.43 -0.63
CA ALA A 145 3.86 -13.29 -1.67
C ALA A 145 3.79 -12.63 -3.04
N LEU A 146 4.84 -12.86 -3.84
CA LEU A 146 4.94 -12.45 -5.25
C LEU A 146 5.09 -13.69 -6.14
N SER A 147 4.58 -13.62 -7.36
CA SER A 147 4.75 -14.68 -8.38
C SER A 147 4.67 -14.14 -9.80
N GLY A 148 5.12 -14.93 -10.78
CA GLY A 148 5.08 -14.59 -12.21
C GLY A 148 6.24 -13.74 -12.68
N ARG A 149 7.01 -13.15 -11.76
CA ARG A 149 8.24 -12.41 -12.01
C ARG A 149 9.25 -12.58 -10.87
N SER A 150 10.46 -12.94 -11.23
CA SER A 150 11.59 -13.12 -10.30
C SER A 150 12.47 -11.87 -10.14
N ASP A 151 12.24 -10.83 -10.94
CA ASP A 151 13.03 -9.59 -10.94
C ASP A 151 12.43 -8.47 -10.08
N ILE A 152 11.32 -8.75 -9.38
CA ILE A 152 10.63 -7.82 -8.48
C ILE A 152 10.60 -8.40 -7.08
N GLY A 153 10.90 -7.57 -6.08
CA GLY A 153 10.80 -7.89 -4.67
C GLY A 153 9.89 -6.91 -3.94
N LEU A 154 9.29 -7.40 -2.85
CA LEU A 154 8.60 -6.57 -1.87
C LEU A 154 9.36 -6.70 -0.54
N ASP A 155 10.12 -5.66 -0.20
CA ASP A 155 10.76 -5.60 1.09
C ASP A 155 9.72 -5.29 2.17
N VAL A 156 9.80 -6.06 3.26
CA VAL A 156 8.92 -6.00 4.42
C VAL A 156 9.78 -5.69 5.62
N GLN A 157 9.61 -4.48 6.15
CA GLN A 157 10.19 -4.07 7.41
C GLN A 157 9.13 -4.18 8.50
N PHE A 158 9.42 -4.99 9.51
CA PHE A 158 8.53 -5.22 10.65
C PHE A 158 9.32 -5.23 11.95
N TYR A 159 8.98 -4.33 12.87
CA TYR A 159 9.70 -4.14 14.14
C TYR A 159 8.75 -3.66 15.23
N GLY A 160 9.00 -4.01 16.49
CA GLY A 160 8.19 -3.51 17.60
C GLY A 160 8.65 -2.13 18.10
N ASP A 161 7.85 -1.54 18.98
CA ASP A 161 8.18 -0.32 19.72
C ASP A 161 9.61 -0.33 20.28
N GLY A 162 10.32 0.80 20.17
CA GLY A 162 11.72 0.90 20.56
C GLY A 162 12.71 0.19 19.63
N GLY A 163 12.25 -0.41 18.53
CA GLY A 163 13.09 -1.09 17.53
C GLY A 163 13.45 -2.54 17.89
N ALA A 164 12.78 -3.11 18.89
CA ALA A 164 12.94 -4.50 19.34
C ALA A 164 11.58 -5.21 19.29
N ASP A 165 11.50 -6.46 19.74
CA ASP A 165 10.20 -7.09 20.00
C ASP A 165 9.46 -6.24 21.04
N ALA A 166 8.23 -5.82 20.75
CA ALA A 166 7.38 -5.05 21.67
C ALA A 166 6.85 -5.94 22.80
N GLY A 167 7.75 -6.50 23.61
CA GLY A 167 7.39 -7.35 24.74
C GLY A 167 6.81 -8.72 24.37
N GLY A 168 7.14 -9.27 23.20
CA GLY A 168 6.61 -10.56 22.74
C GLY A 168 5.30 -10.43 21.95
N GLN A 169 5.07 -9.27 21.33
CA GLN A 169 3.87 -8.96 20.55
C GLN A 169 4.12 -8.89 19.05
N CYS A 170 5.39 -8.92 18.61
CA CYS A 170 5.75 -8.87 17.20
C CYS A 170 6.55 -10.11 16.81
N LYS A 171 5.94 -11.07 16.14
CA LYS A 171 6.61 -12.27 15.64
C LYS A 171 7.24 -12.02 14.28
N ASN A 172 8.37 -12.70 14.02
CA ASN A 172 9.21 -12.50 12.83
C ASN A 172 9.67 -11.05 12.62
N TYR A 173 9.70 -10.28 13.71
CA TYR A 173 10.27 -8.95 13.70
C TYR A 173 11.76 -8.99 13.37
N ARG A 174 12.26 -7.88 12.84
CA ARG A 174 13.68 -7.64 12.66
C ARG A 174 14.05 -6.29 13.30
N PRO A 175 15.33 -6.02 13.60
CA PRO A 175 15.74 -4.70 14.05
C PRO A 175 15.27 -3.61 13.10
N LYS A 176 14.91 -2.45 13.64
CA LYS A 176 14.55 -1.28 12.81
C LYS A 176 15.64 -1.04 11.75
N ASP A 177 15.23 -0.62 10.56
CA ASP A 177 16.09 -0.40 9.38
C ASP A 177 16.62 -1.69 8.72
N THR A 178 16.16 -2.86 9.17
CA THR A 178 16.35 -4.14 8.46
C THR A 178 15.02 -4.68 7.92
N TYR A 179 15.08 -5.63 7.00
CA TYR A 179 13.90 -6.15 6.29
C TYR A 179 14.11 -7.60 5.85
N ASP A 180 13.00 -8.27 5.52
CA ASP A 180 12.98 -9.47 4.68
C ASP A 180 12.36 -9.10 3.33
N THR A 181 12.59 -9.88 2.29
CA THR A 181 12.10 -9.55 0.94
C THR A 181 11.25 -10.68 0.42
N ALA A 182 9.96 -10.44 0.16
CA ALA A 182 9.13 -11.38 -0.58
C ALA A 182 9.47 -11.31 -2.07
N TYR A 183 9.67 -12.46 -2.71
CA TYR A 183 9.95 -12.59 -4.14
C TYR A 183 9.40 -13.92 -4.66
N GLU A 184 9.54 -14.19 -5.95
CA GLU A 184 9.03 -15.44 -6.53
C GLU A 184 9.62 -16.69 -5.85
N GLY A 185 8.75 -17.48 -5.22
CA GLY A 185 9.14 -18.68 -4.47
C GLY A 185 9.52 -18.45 -3.00
N HIS A 186 9.51 -17.20 -2.52
CA HIS A 186 9.79 -16.87 -1.12
C HIS A 186 8.80 -15.83 -0.60
N SER A 187 7.95 -16.25 0.34
CA SER A 187 6.98 -15.38 1.02
C SER A 187 7.56 -14.84 2.33
N VAL A 188 7.08 -13.66 2.76
CA VAL A 188 7.42 -13.10 4.07
C VAL A 188 6.17 -13.06 4.94
N THR A 189 6.24 -13.68 6.11
CA THR A 189 5.17 -13.68 7.11
C THR A 189 5.60 -12.87 8.33
N VAL A 190 4.77 -11.91 8.72
CA VAL A 190 4.89 -11.18 9.99
C VAL A 190 3.63 -11.42 10.81
N SER A 191 3.74 -11.35 12.12
CA SER A 191 2.57 -11.57 12.99
C SER A 191 2.57 -10.63 14.17
N ASP A 192 1.40 -10.17 14.54
CA ASP A 192 1.14 -9.40 15.74
C ASP A 192 0.26 -10.18 16.72
N ASP A 193 0.51 -10.00 18.02
CA ASP A 193 -0.33 -10.53 19.10
C ASP A 193 -1.14 -9.40 19.72
N THR A 194 -2.41 -9.69 19.93
CA THR A 194 -3.48 -8.72 20.19
C THR A 194 -4.00 -8.81 21.63
N ASP A 195 -3.14 -9.27 22.53
CA ASP A 195 -3.46 -9.68 23.89
C ASP A 195 -3.54 -8.55 24.94
N GLY A 196 -3.64 -7.30 24.49
CA GLY A 196 -3.87 -6.15 25.37
C GLY A 196 -2.65 -5.65 26.14
N ARG A 197 -1.47 -6.25 25.95
CA ARG A 197 -0.21 -5.69 26.48
C ARG A 197 0.12 -4.37 25.79
N ALA A 198 0.70 -3.43 26.53
CA ALA A 198 1.12 -2.15 25.96
C ALA A 198 2.31 -2.37 25.01
N GLY A 199 2.15 -1.88 23.78
CA GLY A 199 3.14 -2.03 22.73
C GLY A 199 2.53 -1.79 21.36
N GLY A 200 3.26 -2.19 20.34
CA GLY A 200 2.80 -2.15 18.96
C GLY A 200 3.90 -2.58 17.99
N CYS A 201 3.48 -2.96 16.80
CA CYS A 201 4.35 -3.36 15.72
C CYS A 201 4.26 -2.38 14.57
N TYR A 202 5.40 -1.92 14.08
CA TYR A 202 5.50 -1.07 12.91
C TYR A 202 5.67 -1.92 11.66
N LEU A 203 4.92 -1.59 10.61
CA LEU A 203 5.04 -2.17 9.29
C LEU A 203 5.36 -1.09 8.26
N SER A 204 6.41 -1.30 7.47
CA SER A 204 6.73 -0.50 6.28
C SER A 204 7.10 -1.43 5.14
N LEU A 205 6.77 -1.02 3.92
CA LEU A 205 6.92 -1.82 2.71
C LEU A 205 7.67 -1.03 1.63
N ARG A 206 8.46 -1.73 0.82
CA ARG A 206 9.12 -1.14 -0.35
C ARG A 206 9.06 -2.10 -1.53
N LEU A 207 8.47 -1.66 -2.63
CA LEU A 207 8.54 -2.37 -3.90
C LEU A 207 9.89 -2.08 -4.56
N ASN A 208 10.65 -3.11 -4.94
CA ASN A 208 11.98 -2.96 -5.52
C ASN A 208 12.17 -3.86 -6.75
N ARG A 209 13.27 -3.62 -7.50
CA ARG A 209 13.78 -4.58 -8.46
C ARG A 209 14.93 -5.38 -7.85
N LEU A 210 14.94 -6.68 -8.13
CA LEU A 210 16.01 -7.61 -7.76
C LEU A 210 17.03 -7.67 -8.90
N PHE A 211 18.31 -7.70 -8.55
CA PHE A 211 19.42 -7.69 -9.50
C PHE A 211 19.90 -9.09 -9.84
#